data_AF-A0A5S3YXA2-F1
#
_entry.id   AF-A0A5S3YXA2-F1
#
_cell.length_a   1.000
_cell.length_b   1.000
_cell.length_c   1.000
_cell.angle_alpha   90.00
_cell.angle_beta   90.00
_cell.angle_gamma   90.00
#
_symmetry.space_group_name_H-M   'P 1'
#
loop_
_entity.id
_entity.type
_entity.pdbx_description
1 polymer ?
#
loop_
_entity_poly.entity_id
_entity_poly.type
_entity_poly.pdbx_seq_one_letter_code
_entity_poly.pdbx_strand_id
1 'polypeptide(L)'
;SACQRLDTRLLHYGEVSGVPDLKAQITAYLAKARGLVANELLICNGSQEALFLIAKAFIAQGACIAVETLGYPPARKAFIACGATLVDIRQDEYGLCVEDLAKQLRAHPIKLLYLTPLHQYPTTVTLSMT
;
A
#
# COMPACT_ATOMS: atom_id res chain seq x y z
N SER A 1 -33.92 -14.02 20.34
CA SER A 1 -32.87 -14.26 21.34
C SER A 1 -31.44 -14.11 20.77
N ALA A 2 -31.19 -13.14 19.88
CA ALA A 2 -29.87 -12.98 19.23
C ALA A 2 -28.87 -12.09 19.99
N CYS A 3 -29.30 -11.51 21.13
CA CYS A 3 -28.52 -10.55 21.91
C CYS A 3 -28.12 -11.14 23.28
N GLN A 4 -27.57 -12.36 23.29
CA GLN A 4 -26.94 -12.89 24.50
C GLN A 4 -25.52 -13.32 24.18
N ARG A 5 -24.59 -12.59 24.80
CA ARG A 5 -23.11 -12.64 24.74
C ARG A 5 -22.46 -11.69 23.72
N LEU A 6 -22.75 -10.39 23.85
CA LEU A 6 -21.77 -9.38 23.48
C LEU A 6 -20.62 -9.47 24.49
N ASP A 7 -19.43 -9.86 24.04
CA ASP A 7 -18.24 -9.76 24.86
C ASP A 7 -17.89 -8.28 25.03
N THR A 8 -18.11 -7.74 26.24
CA THR A 8 -17.89 -6.32 26.54
C THR A 8 -16.44 -5.90 26.34
N ARG A 9 -15.48 -6.84 26.35
CA ARG A 9 -14.07 -6.59 26.02
C ARG A 9 -13.87 -6.03 24.63
N LEU A 10 -14.72 -6.42 23.67
CA LEU A 10 -14.68 -5.91 22.30
C LEU A 10 -15.12 -4.45 22.18
N LEU A 11 -15.79 -3.91 23.20
CA LEU A 11 -16.27 -2.53 23.26
C LEU A 11 -15.34 -1.61 24.05
N HIS A 12 -14.32 -2.18 24.72
CA HIS A 12 -13.27 -1.43 25.38
C HIS A 12 -12.17 -1.04 24.38
N TYR A 13 -11.33 -0.07 24.75
CA TYR A 13 -10.16 0.29 23.96
C TYR A 13 -9.29 -0.96 23.71
N GLY A 14 -9.17 -1.35 22.45
CA GLY A 14 -8.35 -2.47 22.00
C GLY A 14 -6.94 -2.04 21.62
N GLU A 15 -6.16 -3.00 21.12
CA GLU A 15 -4.83 -2.72 20.58
C GLU A 15 -4.90 -1.78 19.36
N VAL A 16 -4.03 -0.77 19.33
CA VAL A 16 -3.93 0.19 18.21
C VAL A 16 -3.60 -0.52 16.88
N SER A 17 -2.90 -1.66 16.95
CA SER A 17 -2.55 -2.45 15.75
C SER A 17 -3.71 -3.30 15.20
N GLY A 18 -4.82 -3.39 15.92
CA GLY A 18 -5.99 -4.19 15.58
C GLY A 18 -6.20 -5.41 16.49
N VAL A 19 -7.39 -6.01 16.39
CA VAL A 19 -7.80 -7.14 17.23
C VAL A 19 -6.94 -8.38 16.96
N PRO A 20 -6.36 -9.04 17.99
CA PRO A 20 -5.48 -10.20 17.82
C PRO A 20 -6.09 -11.35 17.00
N ASP A 21 -7.35 -11.70 17.26
CA ASP A 21 -8.04 -12.77 16.52
C ASP A 21 -8.16 -12.47 15.03
N LEU A 22 -8.44 -11.21 14.67
CA LEU A 22 -8.49 -10.77 13.28
C LEU A 22 -7.11 -10.88 12.61
N LYS A 23 -6.05 -10.44 13.32
CA LYS A 23 -4.67 -10.54 12.82
C LYS A 23 -4.28 -12.00 12.56
N ALA A 24 -4.64 -12.91 13.46
CA ALA A 24 -4.38 -14.35 13.29
C ALA A 24 -5.08 -14.92 12.03
N GLN A 25 -6.35 -14.54 11.80
CA GLN A 25 -7.08 -14.98 10.61
C GLN A 25 -6.48 -14.40 9.32
N ILE A 26 -6.07 -13.13 9.32
CA ILE A 26 -5.42 -12.49 8.18
C ILE A 26 -4.07 -13.15 7.87
N THR A 27 -3.23 -13.41 8.88
CA THR A 27 -1.95 -14.09 8.69
C THR A 27 -2.15 -15.48 8.07
N ALA A 28 -3.10 -16.27 8.59
CA ALA A 28 -3.41 -17.58 8.03
C ALA A 28 -3.92 -17.50 6.58
N TYR A 29 -4.77 -16.52 6.28
CA TYR A 29 -5.23 -16.25 4.92
C TYR A 29 -4.09 -15.86 3.97
N LEU A 30 -3.22 -14.94 4.37
CA LEU A 30 -2.08 -14.48 3.56
C LEU A 30 -1.10 -15.63 3.27
N ALA A 31 -0.81 -16.47 4.26
CA ALA A 31 0.03 -17.64 4.08
C ALA A 31 -0.60 -18.63 3.07
N LYS A 32 -1.91 -18.91 3.20
CA LYS A 32 -2.61 -19.85 2.31
C LYS A 32 -2.81 -19.32 0.89
N ALA A 33 -3.25 -18.07 0.75
CA ALA A 33 -3.69 -17.50 -0.52
C ALA A 33 -2.53 -16.90 -1.33
N ARG A 34 -1.46 -16.45 -0.66
CA ARG A 34 -0.37 -15.70 -1.27
C ARG A 34 1.03 -16.23 -0.91
N GLY A 35 1.14 -17.25 -0.06
CA GLY A 35 2.44 -17.74 0.43
C GLY A 35 3.21 -16.72 1.28
N LEU A 36 2.53 -15.69 1.80
CA LEU A 36 3.16 -14.60 2.53
C LEU A 36 3.13 -14.85 4.04
N VAL A 37 4.30 -14.69 4.69
CA VAL A 37 4.42 -14.71 6.14
C VAL A 37 4.45 -13.28 6.66
N ALA A 38 3.39 -12.86 7.34
CA ALA A 38 3.29 -11.53 7.95
C ALA A 38 3.60 -11.62 9.45
N ASN A 39 4.78 -11.13 9.85
CA ASN A 39 5.22 -11.09 11.25
C ASN A 39 4.57 -9.94 12.02
N GLU A 40 4.34 -8.82 11.33
CA GLU A 40 3.72 -7.62 11.89
C GLU A 40 2.53 -7.22 11.00
N LEU A 41 1.40 -6.95 11.63
CA LEU A 41 0.17 -6.52 10.98
C LEU A 41 -0.40 -5.30 11.69
N LEU A 42 -0.74 -4.28 10.89
CA LEU A 42 -1.51 -3.12 11.30
C LEU A 42 -2.85 -3.13 10.54
N ILE A 43 -3.93 -3.29 11.27
CA ILE A 43 -5.28 -3.24 10.70
C ILE A 43 -5.64 -1.78 10.41
N CYS A 44 -6.08 -1.52 9.18
CA CYS A 44 -6.52 -0.20 8.71
C CYS A 44 -7.98 -0.28 8.22
N ASN A 45 -8.70 0.84 8.26
CA ASN A 45 -10.03 1.05 7.67
C ASN A 45 -10.01 1.15 6.14
N GLY A 46 -9.11 0.42 5.48
CA GLY A 46 -8.97 0.35 4.04
C GLY A 46 -7.64 0.86 3.50
N SER A 47 -7.48 0.77 2.18
CA SER A 47 -6.22 1.08 1.50
C SER A 47 -5.81 2.55 1.59
N GLN A 48 -6.77 3.48 1.64
CA GLN A 48 -6.46 4.91 1.77
C GLN A 48 -5.78 5.26 3.09
N GLU A 49 -6.30 4.75 4.20
CA GLU A 49 -5.67 4.96 5.50
C GLU A 49 -4.29 4.30 5.53
N ALA A 50 -4.17 3.07 5.03
CA ALA A 50 -2.88 2.38 4.94
C ALA A 50 -1.85 3.21 4.14
N LEU A 51 -2.22 3.72 2.97
CA LEU A 51 -1.36 4.55 2.13
C LEU A 51 -0.97 5.86 2.82
N PHE A 52 -1.92 6.49 3.52
CA PHE A 52 -1.64 7.71 4.28
C PHE A 52 -0.70 7.45 5.46
N LEU A 53 -0.87 6.35 6.20
CA LEU A 53 0.03 5.96 7.29
C LEU A 53 1.44 5.65 6.77
N ILE A 54 1.56 4.93 5.64
CA ILE A 54 2.84 4.70 4.96
C ILE A 54 3.47 6.05 4.56
N ALA A 55 2.69 6.94 3.96
CA ALA A 55 3.17 8.27 3.58
C ALA A 55 3.71 9.03 4.79
N LYS A 56 2.96 9.08 5.89
CA LYS A 56 3.35 9.76 7.14
C LYS A 56 4.58 9.15 7.80
N ALA A 57 4.75 7.84 7.73
CA ALA A 57 5.89 7.16 8.35
C ALA A 57 7.18 7.32 7.56
N PHE A 58 7.11 7.34 6.21
CA PHE A 58 8.30 7.23 5.37
C PHE A 58 8.62 8.49 4.56
N ILE A 59 7.69 9.41 4.35
CA ILE A 59 7.88 10.59 3.49
C ILE A 59 8.24 11.80 4.36
N ALA A 60 9.38 12.40 4.05
CA ALA A 60 9.78 13.70 4.56
C ALA A 60 9.63 14.74 3.44
N GLN A 61 9.64 16.03 3.81
CA GLN A 61 9.57 17.13 2.86
C GLN A 61 10.65 17.01 1.78
N GLY A 62 10.25 17.03 0.51
CA GLY A 62 11.14 16.91 -0.64
C GLY A 62 11.58 15.49 -1.00
N ALA A 63 11.08 14.45 -0.31
CA ALA A 63 11.42 13.07 -0.67
C ALA A 63 10.86 12.71 -2.05
N CYS A 64 11.69 12.12 -2.91
CA CYS A 64 11.28 11.63 -4.22
C CYS A 64 10.55 10.29 -4.11
N ILE A 65 9.33 10.21 -4.63
CA ILE A 65 8.50 8.99 -4.62
C ILE A 65 8.13 8.65 -6.06
N ALA A 66 8.54 7.47 -6.50
CA ALA A 66 8.18 6.96 -7.82
C ALA A 66 6.73 6.48 -7.83
N VAL A 67 5.97 6.90 -8.83
CA VAL A 67 4.57 6.52 -9.03
C VAL A 67 4.32 6.19 -10.48
N GLU A 68 3.37 5.30 -10.74
CA GLU A 68 2.84 5.08 -12.10
C GLU A 68 2.26 6.38 -12.68
N THR A 69 2.64 6.74 -13.91
CA THR A 69 2.17 7.95 -14.61
C THR A 69 0.63 7.97 -14.68
N LEU A 70 0.04 6.85 -15.10
CA LEU A 70 -1.39 6.60 -15.00
C LEU A 70 -1.64 5.73 -13.78
N GLY A 71 -1.68 6.35 -12.60
CA GLY A 71 -1.81 5.65 -11.33
C GLY A 71 -3.05 6.06 -10.53
N TYR A 72 -3.18 5.47 -9.34
CA TYR A 72 -4.29 5.72 -8.43
C TYR A 72 -4.23 7.14 -7.81
N PRO A 73 -5.16 8.06 -8.15
CA PRO A 73 -5.06 9.48 -7.76
C PRO A 73 -5.04 9.74 -6.25
N PRO A 74 -5.81 9.02 -5.41
CA PRO A 74 -5.74 9.20 -3.97
C PRO A 74 -4.37 8.90 -3.36
N ALA A 75 -3.64 7.89 -3.88
CA ALA A 75 -2.28 7.61 -3.43
C ALA A 75 -1.34 8.80 -3.70
N ARG A 76 -1.40 9.36 -4.92
CA ARG A 76 -0.63 10.57 -5.30
C ARG A 76 -0.93 11.73 -4.35
N LYS A 77 -2.21 11.96 -4.03
CA LYS A 77 -2.62 13.02 -3.09
C LYS A 77 -2.06 12.80 -1.69
N ALA A 78 -2.11 11.58 -1.17
CA ALA A 78 -1.58 11.24 0.15
C ALA A 78 -0.05 11.50 0.24
N PHE A 79 0.70 11.13 -0.79
CA PHE A 79 2.15 11.35 -0.85
C PHE A 79 2.50 12.84 -0.95
N ILE A 80 1.84 13.60 -1.83
CA ILE A 80 2.04 15.05 -1.96
C ILE A 80 1.70 15.77 -0.64
N ALA A 81 0.61 15.37 0.02
CA ALA A 81 0.22 15.94 1.32
C ALA A 81 1.25 15.69 2.42
N CYS A 82 2.10 14.66 2.28
CA CYS A 82 3.23 14.39 3.18
C CYS A 82 4.55 15.04 2.72
N GLY A 83 4.51 15.89 1.69
CA GLY A 83 5.66 16.64 1.19
C GLY A 83 6.48 15.92 0.11
N ALA A 84 5.95 14.87 -0.50
CA ALA A 84 6.64 14.16 -1.57
C ALA A 84 6.77 15.00 -2.84
N THR A 85 7.90 14.85 -3.52
CA THR A 85 8.04 15.15 -4.95
C THR A 85 7.80 13.87 -5.72
N LEU A 86 6.73 13.82 -6.51
CA LEU A 86 6.41 12.63 -7.29
C LEU A 86 7.28 12.55 -8.55
N VAL A 87 7.78 11.35 -8.84
CA VAL A 87 8.50 11.03 -10.06
C VAL A 87 7.65 10.05 -10.84
N ASP A 88 7.07 10.50 -11.95
CA ASP A 88 6.22 9.67 -12.78
C ASP A 88 7.07 8.65 -13.55
N ILE A 89 6.69 7.39 -13.44
CA ILE A 89 7.29 6.26 -14.17
C ILE A 89 6.35 5.88 -15.30
N ARG A 90 6.88 5.77 -16.50
CA ARG A 90 6.12 5.37 -17.68
C ARG A 90 5.58 3.96 -17.53
N GLN A 91 4.50 3.72 -18.26
CA GLN A 91 3.90 2.40 -18.40
C GLN A 91 3.86 2.01 -19.87
N ASP A 92 3.98 0.72 -20.14
CA ASP A 92 3.78 0.08 -21.42
C ASP A 92 2.65 -0.97 -21.33
N GLU A 93 2.49 -1.78 -22.37
CA GLU A 93 1.46 -2.82 -22.46
C GLU A 93 1.63 -3.96 -21.43
N TYR A 94 2.78 -4.03 -20.75
CA TYR A 94 3.07 -4.98 -19.69
C TYR A 94 3.04 -4.35 -18.29
N GLY A 95 2.65 -3.08 -18.16
CA GLY A 95 2.55 -2.38 -16.89
C GLY A 95 3.65 -1.33 -16.74
N LEU A 96 4.31 -1.28 -15.59
CA LEU A 96 5.37 -0.30 -15.31
C LEU A 96 6.63 -0.59 -16.16
N CYS A 97 7.12 0.42 -16.87
CA CYS A 97 8.33 0.30 -17.70
C CYS A 97 9.60 0.31 -16.84
N VAL A 98 10.28 -0.82 -16.77
CA VAL A 98 11.46 -1.04 -15.93
C VAL A 98 12.65 -0.19 -16.38
N GLU A 99 12.82 0.01 -17.69
CA GLU A 99 13.90 0.83 -18.25
C GLU A 99 13.73 2.30 -17.88
N ASP A 100 12.49 2.79 -17.85
CA ASP A 100 12.18 4.15 -17.42
C ASP A 100 12.42 4.30 -15.91
N LEU A 101 11.94 3.34 -15.11
CA LEU A 101 12.24 3.31 -13.67
C LEU A 101 13.75 3.36 -13.39
N ALA A 102 14.54 2.55 -14.10
CA ALA A 102 16.00 2.53 -13.93
C ALA A 102 16.65 3.87 -14.31
N LYS A 103 16.12 4.58 -15.31
CA LYS A 103 16.57 5.94 -15.66
C LYS A 103 16.23 6.93 -14.55
N GLN A 104 15.01 6.88 -14.02
CA GLN A 104 14.58 7.78 -12.95
C GLN A 104 15.33 7.53 -11.64
N LEU A 105 15.65 6.27 -11.31
CA LEU A 105 16.49 5.91 -10.15
C LEU A 105 17.91 6.48 -10.22
N ARG A 106 18.45 6.71 -11.43
CA ARG A 106 19.74 7.37 -11.61
C ARG A 106 19.65 8.90 -11.54
N ALA A 107 18.52 9.47 -11.93
CA ALA A 107 18.30 10.92 -11.98
C ALA A 107 17.81 11.50 -10.63
N HIS A 108 17.12 10.70 -9.83
CA HIS A 108 16.48 11.15 -8.59
C HIS A 108 16.77 10.21 -7.42
N PRO A 109 16.92 10.73 -6.19
CA PRO A 109 17.08 9.92 -4.99
C PRO A 109 15.70 9.35 -4.54
N ILE A 110 15.15 8.42 -5.31
CA ILE A 110 13.83 7.83 -5.06
C ILE A 110 13.87 7.00 -3.77
N LYS A 111 12.96 7.28 -2.84
CA LYS A 111 12.85 6.61 -1.54
C LYS A 111 11.86 5.45 -1.54
N LEU A 112 10.78 5.56 -2.30
CA LEU A 112 9.72 4.55 -2.41
C LEU A 112 9.19 4.47 -3.84
N LEU A 113 8.69 3.29 -4.21
CA LEU A 113 7.92 3.06 -5.43
C LEU A 113 6.50 2.64 -5.04
N TYR A 114 5.50 3.32 -5.59
CA TYR A 114 4.11 2.91 -5.54
C TYR A 114 3.65 2.40 -6.90
N LEU A 115 3.18 1.15 -6.95
CA LEU A 115 2.71 0.49 -8.16
C LEU A 115 1.45 -0.34 -7.87
N THR A 116 0.66 -0.60 -8.91
CA THR A 116 -0.52 -1.47 -8.85
C THR A 116 -0.31 -2.68 -9.77
N PRO A 117 0.40 -3.73 -9.31
CA PRO A 117 0.93 -4.79 -10.19
C PRO A 117 -0.14 -5.76 -10.70
N LEU A 118 -1.26 -5.89 -9.99
CA LEU A 118 -2.39 -6.74 -10.35
C LEU A 118 -3.60 -5.84 -10.57
N HIS A 119 -4.18 -5.88 -11.76
CA HIS A 119 -5.29 -5.00 -12.17
C HIS A 119 -4.94 -3.52 -11.98
N GLN A 120 -3.88 -3.10 -12.65
CA GLN A 120 -3.35 -1.74 -12.60
C GLN A 120 -4.48 -0.72 -12.75
N TYR A 121 -4.49 0.32 -11.92
CA TYR A 121 -5.49 1.39 -12.04
C TYR A 121 -4.93 2.55 -12.88
N PRO A 122 -5.54 2.94 -14.03
CA PRO A 122 -6.83 2.52 -14.56
C PRO A 122 -6.75 1.48 -15.70
N THR A 123 -5.54 1.06 -16.09
CA THR A 123 -5.32 0.33 -17.35
C THR A 123 -5.74 -1.14 -17.31
N THR A 124 -5.97 -1.70 -16.12
CA THR A 124 -6.25 -3.12 -15.82
C THR A 124 -5.16 -4.11 -16.22
N VAL A 125 -4.05 -3.61 -16.77
CA VAL A 125 -2.88 -4.40 -17.14
C VAL A 125 -2.33 -5.09 -15.88
N THR A 126 -1.77 -6.28 -16.08
CA THR A 126 -1.06 -7.02 -15.03
C THR A 126 0.43 -6.95 -15.34
N LEU A 127 1.23 -6.59 -14.33
CA LEU A 127 2.67 -6.53 -14.47
C LEU A 127 3.21 -7.94 -14.78
N SER A 128 3.94 -8.07 -15.90
CA SER A 128 4.57 -9.34 -16.27
C SER A 128 5.67 -9.72 -15.28
N MET A 129 5.91 -11.02 -15.07
CA MET A 129 6.96 -11.55 -14.18
C MET A 129 8.35 -11.63 -14.83
N THR A 130 8.52 -11.03 -16.00
CA THR A 130 9.71 -11.14 -16.85
C THR A 130 10.76 -10.12 -16.45
#